data_AF-A0A836TF92-F1
#
_entry.id   AF-A0A836TF92-F1
#
_cell.length_a   1.000
_cell.length_b   1.000
_cell.length_c   1.000
_cell.angle_alpha   90.00
_cell.angle_beta   90.00
_cell.angle_gamma   90.00
#
_symmetry.space_group_name_H-M   'P 1'
#
loop_
_entity.id
_entity.type
_entity.pdbx_description
1 polymer ?
#
loop_
_entity_poly.entity_id
_entity_poly.type
_entity_poly.pdbx_seq_one_letter_code
_entity_poly.pdbx_strand_id
1 'polypeptide(L)'
;NGVVISGGFSSLVPFFGSEKRNAPVESYVRISNEEIYEIGEIIFPNVLMIFHPSVITLGKSYTMPFYTGLKQKGIILINSKKPIKFTRDEQRELEEKEARIYYLPATEMANDLAKTDLATNMAMCGAISGIFGLPDLESLAASVKDRFVGKGIVVSGGTAALDSAIEKKFAKKQKLLEANQMVLDAAHAYTIEQGWSEAEAEPEPAKATA
;
A
#
# COMPACT_ATOMS: atom_id res chain seq x y z
N ASN A 1 -2.45 5.18 -9.76
CA ASN A 1 -1.64 5.25 -10.99
C ASN A 1 -1.23 3.88 -11.50
N GLY A 2 -0.50 3.04 -10.75
CA GLY A 2 -0.14 1.68 -11.22
C GLY A 2 -1.29 0.91 -11.88
N VAL A 3 -2.43 0.78 -11.18
CA VAL A 3 -3.66 0.16 -11.74
C VAL A 3 -4.14 0.80 -13.04
N VAL A 4 -4.11 2.14 -13.12
CA VAL A 4 -4.62 2.87 -14.28
C VAL A 4 -3.71 2.65 -15.49
N ILE A 5 -2.39 2.58 -15.25
CA ILE A 5 -1.40 2.27 -16.28
C ILE A 5 -1.59 0.83 -16.79
N SER A 6 -1.91 -0.11 -15.90
CA SER A 6 -2.22 -1.50 -16.26
C SER A 6 -3.63 -1.68 -16.88
N GLY A 7 -4.37 -0.59 -17.14
CA GLY A 7 -5.68 -0.62 -17.81
C GLY A 7 -6.90 -0.83 -16.89
N GLY A 8 -6.72 -0.85 -15.58
CA GLY A 8 -7.81 -0.93 -14.60
C GLY A 8 -8.33 0.45 -14.17
N PHE A 9 -9.38 0.43 -13.35
CA PHE A 9 -9.99 1.62 -12.76
C PHE A 9 -9.58 1.75 -11.30
N SER A 10 -9.27 2.98 -10.89
CA SER A 10 -8.95 3.28 -9.49
C SER A 10 -9.53 4.62 -9.07
N SER A 11 -10.07 4.64 -7.84
CA SER A 11 -10.55 5.85 -7.17
C SER A 11 -9.83 5.98 -5.83
N LEU A 12 -9.44 7.20 -5.47
CA LEU A 12 -8.74 7.48 -4.22
C LEU A 12 -9.38 8.66 -3.50
N VAL A 13 -9.59 8.51 -2.20
CA VAL A 13 -10.14 9.55 -1.33
C VAL A 13 -9.21 9.66 -0.12
N PRO A 14 -8.40 10.71 -0.01
CA PRO A 14 -7.61 10.94 1.20
C PRO A 14 -8.51 11.57 2.28
N PHE A 15 -8.31 11.15 3.52
CA PHE A 15 -8.98 11.73 4.68
C PHE A 15 -7.95 12.33 5.63
N PHE A 16 -8.01 13.65 5.75
CA PHE A 16 -7.23 14.41 6.72
C PHE A 16 -8.20 14.88 7.80
N GLY A 17 -8.03 14.40 9.03
CA GLY A 17 -8.84 14.88 10.16
C GLY A 17 -8.39 16.26 10.64
N SER A 18 -8.14 16.42 11.94
CA SER A 18 -7.60 17.68 12.47
C SER A 18 -6.18 17.90 11.92
N GLU A 19 -5.97 18.98 11.17
CA GLU A 19 -4.69 19.39 10.57
C GLU A 19 -3.62 19.77 11.62
N LYS A 20 -3.25 18.82 12.47
CA LYS A 20 -2.14 18.93 13.43
C LYS A 20 -0.99 18.04 12.98
N ARG A 21 0.25 18.48 13.21
CA ARG A 21 1.43 17.62 12.97
C ARG A 21 1.29 16.33 13.77
N ASN A 22 1.61 15.21 13.13
CA ASN A 22 1.54 13.85 13.69
C ASN A 22 0.11 13.37 14.04
N ALA A 23 -0.92 14.03 13.51
CA ALA A 23 -2.26 13.43 13.51
C ALA A 23 -2.26 12.18 12.61
N PRO A 24 -3.08 11.15 12.95
CA PRO A 24 -3.30 10.04 12.03
C PRO A 24 -3.88 10.57 10.71
N VAL A 25 -3.58 9.88 9.62
CA VAL A 25 -4.11 10.18 8.29
C VAL A 25 -4.61 8.87 7.71
N GLU A 26 -5.75 8.93 7.04
CA GLU A 26 -6.37 7.78 6.38
C GLU A 26 -6.45 8.05 4.89
N SER A 27 -6.44 6.98 4.10
CA SER A 27 -6.62 7.08 2.65
C SER A 27 -7.34 5.83 2.16
N TYR A 28 -8.35 6.07 1.35
CA TYR A 28 -9.23 5.05 0.82
C TYR A 28 -8.92 4.85 -0.65
N VAL A 29 -8.61 3.62 -1.05
CA VAL A 29 -8.30 3.28 -2.44
C VAL A 29 -9.24 2.16 -2.89
N ARG A 30 -9.94 2.40 -4.00
CA ARG A 30 -10.69 1.38 -4.72
C ARG A 30 -9.94 1.03 -6.00
N ILE A 31 -9.98 -0.25 -6.34
CA ILE A 31 -9.38 -0.83 -7.53
C ILE A 31 -10.42 -1.76 -8.14
N SER A 32 -10.65 -1.65 -9.44
CA SER A 32 -11.65 -2.44 -10.15
C SER A 32 -11.24 -2.65 -11.61
N ASN A 33 -11.72 -3.72 -12.23
CA ASN A 33 -11.63 -3.93 -13.68
C ASN A 33 -12.77 -3.22 -14.44
N GLU A 34 -13.74 -2.66 -13.71
CA GLU A 34 -14.88 -1.91 -14.24
C GLU A 34 -14.91 -0.49 -13.65
N GLU A 35 -15.67 0.41 -14.30
CA GLU A 35 -15.82 1.79 -13.85
C GLU A 35 -16.29 1.89 -12.39
N ILE A 36 -15.66 2.78 -11.64
CA ILE A 36 -15.97 3.01 -10.22
C ILE A 36 -16.82 4.28 -10.11
N TYR A 37 -18.08 4.11 -9.76
CA TYR A 37 -19.00 5.25 -9.49
C TYR A 37 -19.08 5.64 -8.02
N GLU A 38 -18.57 4.79 -7.12
CA GLU A 38 -18.55 5.08 -5.69
C GLU A 38 -17.54 6.17 -5.35
N ILE A 39 -18.01 7.17 -4.61
CA ILE A 39 -17.21 8.28 -4.09
C ILE A 39 -17.38 8.31 -2.57
N GLY A 40 -16.27 8.37 -1.85
CA GLY A 40 -16.24 8.51 -0.39
C GLY A 40 -15.37 7.47 0.32
N GLU A 41 -15.56 7.40 1.62
CA GLU A 41 -14.83 6.51 2.53
C GLU A 41 -15.14 5.03 2.26
N ILE A 42 -14.27 4.12 2.70
CA ILE A 42 -14.51 2.68 2.61
C ILE A 42 -14.88 2.17 3.99
N ILE A 43 -16.16 1.81 4.17
CA ILE A 43 -16.68 1.27 5.44
C ILE A 43 -16.34 -0.22 5.58
N PHE A 44 -16.30 -0.96 4.47
CA PHE A 44 -16.08 -2.41 4.46
C PHE A 44 -14.87 -2.80 3.61
N PRO A 45 -13.64 -2.62 4.12
CA PRO A 45 -12.43 -2.89 3.35
C PRO A 45 -12.17 -4.40 3.18
N ASN A 46 -11.62 -4.75 2.02
CA ASN A 46 -11.00 -6.05 1.78
C ASN A 46 -9.57 -6.10 2.33
N VAL A 47 -8.89 -4.95 2.38
CA VAL A 47 -7.48 -4.81 2.77
C VAL A 47 -7.32 -3.60 3.68
N LEU A 48 -6.61 -3.77 4.78
CA LEU A 48 -6.14 -2.70 5.65
C LEU A 48 -4.62 -2.61 5.58
N MET A 49 -4.08 -1.43 5.26
CA MET A 49 -2.65 -1.16 5.22
C MET A 49 -2.26 -0.20 6.35
N ILE A 50 -1.40 -0.66 7.25
CA ILE A 50 -1.03 0.08 8.46
C ILE A 50 0.43 0.48 8.35
N PHE A 51 0.67 1.75 8.03
CA PHE A 51 2.00 2.29 7.78
C PHE A 51 2.82 2.52 9.06
N HIS A 52 2.17 2.64 10.22
CA HIS A 52 2.87 2.83 11.49
C HIS A 52 2.15 2.11 12.65
N PRO A 53 2.85 1.26 13.43
CA PRO A 53 2.26 0.48 14.53
C PRO A 53 1.53 1.33 15.58
N SER A 54 2.00 2.56 15.83
CA SER A 54 1.38 3.49 16.79
C SER A 54 -0.08 3.84 16.50
N VAL A 55 -0.55 3.67 15.26
CA VAL A 55 -1.97 3.83 14.93
C VAL A 55 -2.80 2.81 15.71
N ILE A 56 -2.32 1.56 15.79
CA ILE A 56 -2.94 0.48 16.55
C ILE A 56 -2.66 0.68 18.05
N THR A 57 -1.39 0.78 18.45
CA THR A 57 -1.03 0.71 19.89
C THR A 57 -1.47 1.92 20.70
N LEU A 58 -1.71 3.07 20.05
CA LEU A 58 -2.24 4.26 20.70
C LEU A 58 -3.74 4.47 20.43
N GLY A 59 -4.40 3.56 19.69
CA GLY A 59 -5.80 3.70 19.29
C GLY A 59 -6.08 4.99 18.51
N LYS A 60 -5.15 5.39 17.63
CA LYS A 60 -5.22 6.65 16.88
C LYS A 60 -5.70 6.40 15.47
N SER A 61 -7.01 6.24 15.32
CA SER A 61 -7.71 6.06 14.05
C SER A 61 -9.00 6.87 14.07
N TYR A 62 -9.37 7.45 12.92
CA TYR A 62 -10.68 8.07 12.74
C TYR A 62 -11.76 7.02 12.49
N THR A 63 -11.35 5.87 11.95
CA THR A 63 -12.20 4.68 11.85
C THR A 63 -12.05 3.85 13.13
N MET A 64 -12.95 4.05 14.09
CA MET A 64 -13.04 3.26 15.33
C MET A 64 -14.44 2.63 15.48
N PRO A 65 -14.54 1.35 15.88
CA PRO A 65 -13.44 0.45 16.24
C PRO A 65 -12.59 0.01 15.03
N PHE A 66 -11.29 -0.19 15.24
CA PHE A 66 -10.28 -0.17 14.18
C PHE A 66 -10.44 -1.26 13.10
N TYR A 67 -10.78 -2.48 13.51
CA TYR A 67 -10.97 -3.61 12.59
C TYR A 67 -12.44 -3.81 12.20
N THR A 68 -13.33 -2.97 12.74
CA THR A 68 -14.75 -3.02 12.43
C THR A 68 -14.96 -2.64 10.98
N GLY A 69 -15.67 -3.52 10.27
CA GLY A 69 -15.90 -3.38 8.83
C GLY A 69 -14.96 -4.21 7.97
N LEU A 70 -13.83 -4.73 8.49
CA LEU A 70 -13.02 -5.66 7.73
C LEU A 70 -13.89 -6.85 7.28
N LYS A 71 -13.88 -7.12 5.97
CA LYS A 71 -14.64 -8.23 5.38
C LYS A 71 -14.06 -9.59 5.81
N GLN A 72 -14.88 -10.63 5.65
CA GLN A 72 -14.44 -12.02 5.85
C GLN A 72 -13.22 -12.34 4.98
N LYS A 73 -12.23 -13.04 5.55
CA LYS A 73 -10.94 -13.37 4.93
C LYS A 73 -10.14 -12.14 4.46
N GLY A 74 -10.44 -10.98 5.05
CA GLY A 74 -9.75 -9.72 4.77
C GLY A 74 -8.28 -9.77 5.17
N ILE A 75 -7.47 -8.95 4.52
CA ILE A 75 -6.02 -8.88 4.74
C ILE A 75 -5.65 -7.63 5.51
N ILE A 76 -4.75 -7.78 6.47
CA ILE A 76 -4.14 -6.68 7.22
C ILE A 76 -2.64 -6.73 6.99
N LEU A 77 -2.11 -5.73 6.30
CA LEU A 77 -0.67 -5.55 6.10
C LEU A 77 -0.15 -4.48 7.05
N ILE A 78 0.74 -4.88 7.96
CA ILE A 78 1.27 -4.02 9.01
C ILE A 78 2.75 -3.77 8.78
N ASN A 79 3.15 -2.50 8.72
CA ASN A 79 4.56 -2.11 8.76
C ASN A 79 5.13 -2.35 10.18
N SER A 80 5.62 -3.56 10.42
CA SER A 80 6.30 -3.95 11.65
C SER A 80 7.14 -5.20 11.38
N LYS A 81 8.31 -5.26 11.99
CA LYS A 81 9.14 -6.48 12.01
C LYS A 81 8.60 -7.55 12.94
N LYS A 82 7.88 -7.15 13.98
CA LYS A 82 7.41 -8.04 15.03
C LYS A 82 5.89 -8.04 15.08
N PRO A 83 5.27 -9.18 15.44
CA PRO A 83 3.85 -9.22 15.72
C PRO A 83 3.45 -8.19 16.78
N ILE A 84 2.30 -7.55 16.56
CA ILE A 84 1.69 -6.60 17.49
C ILE A 84 0.71 -7.37 18.36
N LYS A 85 0.65 -7.02 19.64
CA LYS A 85 -0.33 -7.60 20.57
C LYS A 85 -1.68 -6.91 20.35
N PHE A 86 -2.69 -7.71 20.02
CA PHE A 86 -4.08 -7.26 20.00
C PHE A 86 -4.72 -7.43 21.37
N THR A 87 -5.72 -6.60 21.66
CA THR A 87 -6.62 -6.82 22.80
C THR A 87 -7.45 -8.08 22.58
N ARG A 88 -8.08 -8.60 23.65
CA ARG A 88 -8.90 -9.82 23.57
C ARG A 88 -10.07 -9.66 22.60
N ASP A 89 -10.71 -8.49 22.56
CA ASP A 89 -11.85 -8.25 21.68
C ASP A 89 -11.42 -8.12 20.21
N GLU A 90 -10.32 -7.42 19.94
CA GLU A 90 -9.74 -7.34 18.58
C GLU A 90 -9.32 -8.72 18.09
N GLN A 91 -8.65 -9.51 18.94
CA GLN A 91 -8.25 -10.88 18.60
C GLN A 91 -9.47 -11.74 18.24
N ARG A 92 -10.54 -11.68 19.04
CA ARG A 92 -11.79 -12.40 18.76
C ARG A 92 -12.39 -11.96 17.42
N GLU A 93 -12.51 -10.64 17.20
CA GLU A 93 -13.09 -10.10 15.96
C GLU A 93 -12.28 -10.53 14.71
N LEU A 94 -10.96 -10.52 14.80
CA LEU A 94 -10.07 -10.93 13.71
C LEU A 94 -10.16 -12.44 13.43
N GLU A 95 -10.28 -13.26 14.47
CA GLU A 95 -10.49 -14.71 14.35
C GLU A 95 -11.86 -15.04 13.73
N GLU A 96 -12.93 -14.38 14.18
CA GLU A 96 -14.29 -14.52 13.61
C GLU A 96 -14.37 -14.10 12.14
N LYS A 97 -13.47 -13.20 11.72
CA LYS A 97 -13.34 -12.73 10.33
C LYS A 97 -12.41 -13.57 9.48
N GLU A 98 -11.79 -14.61 10.04
CA GLU A 98 -10.71 -15.37 9.37
C GLU A 98 -9.64 -14.43 8.77
N ALA A 99 -9.32 -13.34 9.48
CA ALA A 99 -8.45 -12.29 8.96
C ALA A 99 -7.00 -12.77 8.81
N ARG A 100 -6.37 -12.41 7.70
CA ARG A 100 -4.96 -12.72 7.43
C ARG A 100 -4.09 -11.52 7.76
N ILE A 101 -3.12 -11.70 8.65
CA ILE A 101 -2.29 -10.61 9.16
C ILE A 101 -0.85 -10.83 8.72
N TYR A 102 -0.32 -9.87 7.95
CA TYR A 102 1.05 -9.88 7.45
C TYR A 102 1.87 -8.76 8.09
N TYR A 103 3.11 -9.08 8.47
CA TYR A 103 4.03 -8.16 9.13
C TYR A 103 5.24 -7.92 8.23
N LEU A 104 5.29 -6.73 7.63
CA LEU A 104 6.36 -6.32 6.72
C LEU A 104 7.26 -5.30 7.41
N PRO A 105 8.58 -5.52 7.52
CA PRO A 105 9.51 -4.52 8.04
C PRO A 105 9.79 -3.40 7.01
N ALA A 106 8.75 -2.74 6.50
CA ALA A 106 8.81 -1.83 5.35
C ALA A 106 9.75 -0.64 5.58
N THR A 107 9.72 -0.04 6.77
CA THR A 107 10.61 1.07 7.11
C THR A 107 12.07 0.62 7.28
N GLU A 108 12.33 -0.58 7.78
CA GLU A 108 13.69 -1.13 7.84
C GLU A 108 14.21 -1.37 6.42
N MET A 109 13.42 -2.01 5.55
CA MET A 109 13.77 -2.21 4.13
C MET A 109 14.10 -0.88 3.43
N ALA A 110 13.28 0.16 3.64
CA ALA A 110 13.50 1.48 3.06
C ALA A 110 14.82 2.11 3.54
N ASN A 111 15.11 2.03 4.85
CA ASN A 111 16.36 2.53 5.41
C ASN A 111 17.59 1.75 4.94
N ASP A 112 17.48 0.42 4.82
CA ASP A 112 18.60 -0.42 4.43
C ASP A 112 18.96 -0.26 2.96
N LEU A 113 17.94 -0.19 2.08
CA LEU A 113 18.12 -0.17 0.62
C LEU A 113 18.21 1.26 0.07
N ALA A 114 17.30 2.14 0.45
CA ALA A 114 17.19 3.50 -0.08
C ALA A 114 17.87 4.57 0.79
N LYS A 115 18.35 4.20 2.00
CA LYS A 115 18.95 5.11 2.99
C LYS A 115 18.00 6.24 3.42
N THR A 116 16.69 5.99 3.34
CA THR A 116 15.64 6.93 3.75
C THR A 116 14.36 6.18 4.14
N ASP A 117 13.69 6.68 5.16
CA ASP A 117 12.35 6.24 5.58
C ASP A 117 11.25 6.65 4.60
N LEU A 118 11.51 7.64 3.74
CA LEU A 118 10.55 8.14 2.74
C LEU A 118 10.12 7.06 1.74
N ALA A 119 10.95 6.04 1.51
CA ALA A 119 10.63 4.93 0.63
C ALA A 119 9.80 3.81 1.31
N THR A 120 9.35 4.01 2.56
CA THR A 120 8.47 3.05 3.26
C THR A 120 7.20 2.77 2.46
N ASN A 121 6.63 3.80 1.81
CA ASN A 121 5.46 3.65 0.96
C ASN A 121 5.71 2.72 -0.24
N MET A 122 6.91 2.71 -0.79
CA MET A 122 7.28 1.84 -1.90
C MET A 122 7.33 0.38 -1.49
N ALA A 123 7.86 0.10 -0.29
CA ALA A 123 7.82 -1.25 0.25
C ALA A 123 6.37 -1.72 0.47
N MET A 124 5.50 -0.85 0.99
CA MET A 124 4.08 -1.17 1.17
C MET A 124 3.37 -1.42 -0.18
N CYS A 125 3.67 -0.64 -1.22
CA CYS A 125 3.14 -0.87 -2.57
C CYS A 125 3.65 -2.18 -3.20
N GLY A 126 4.96 -2.46 -3.07
CA GLY A 126 5.57 -3.69 -3.56
C GLY A 126 4.97 -4.94 -2.89
N ALA A 127 4.67 -4.85 -1.60
CA ALA A 127 4.00 -5.94 -0.89
C ALA A 127 2.56 -6.17 -1.33
N ILE A 128 1.79 -5.11 -1.60
CA ILE A 128 0.44 -5.25 -2.18
C ILE A 128 0.50 -5.93 -3.55
N SER A 129 1.46 -5.54 -4.38
CA SER A 129 1.69 -6.17 -5.69
C SER A 129 1.99 -7.66 -5.54
N GLY A 130 2.88 -8.08 -4.64
CA GLY A 130 3.20 -9.49 -4.48
C GLY A 130 2.11 -10.32 -3.78
N ILE A 131 1.31 -9.71 -2.90
CA ILE A 131 0.14 -10.36 -2.29
C ILE A 131 -0.95 -10.58 -3.34
N PHE A 132 -1.35 -9.57 -4.10
CA PHE A 132 -2.52 -9.66 -4.98
C PHE A 132 -2.19 -9.96 -6.45
N GLY A 133 -0.92 -9.88 -6.86
CA GLY A 133 -0.51 -9.89 -8.26
C GLY A 133 -0.85 -8.59 -9.01
N LEU A 134 -1.40 -7.58 -8.33
CA LEU A 134 -1.82 -6.31 -8.93
C LEU A 134 -1.62 -5.11 -7.98
N PRO A 135 -1.21 -3.94 -8.50
CA PRO A 135 -0.73 -3.72 -9.86
C PRO A 135 0.59 -4.46 -10.12
N ASP A 136 0.89 -4.75 -11.38
CA ASP A 136 2.16 -5.37 -11.75
C ASP A 136 3.36 -4.42 -11.50
N LEU A 137 4.56 -5.00 -11.38
CA LEU A 137 5.78 -4.28 -11.08
C LEU A 137 6.14 -3.22 -12.14
N GLU A 138 5.88 -3.50 -13.42
CA GLU A 138 6.20 -2.58 -14.51
C GLU A 138 5.31 -1.32 -14.43
N SER A 139 4.02 -1.51 -14.19
CA SER A 139 3.06 -0.43 -14.00
C SER A 139 3.34 0.39 -12.75
N LEU A 140 3.79 -0.24 -11.66
CA LEU A 140 4.25 0.49 -10.48
C LEU A 140 5.52 1.30 -10.77
N ALA A 141 6.51 0.72 -11.44
CA ALA A 141 7.73 1.41 -11.84
C ALA A 141 7.43 2.63 -12.74
N ALA A 142 6.54 2.46 -13.71
CA ALA A 142 6.05 3.53 -14.58
C ALA A 142 5.36 4.64 -13.77
N SER A 143 4.53 4.27 -12.78
CA SER A 143 3.87 5.22 -11.87
C SER A 143 4.87 6.04 -11.05
N VAL A 144 5.96 5.43 -10.57
CA VAL A 144 7.02 6.13 -9.83
C VAL A 144 7.76 7.10 -10.76
N LYS A 145 8.08 6.66 -11.97
CA LYS A 145 8.72 7.51 -12.99
C LYS A 145 7.86 8.73 -13.33
N ASP A 146 6.57 8.53 -13.58
CA ASP A 146 5.64 9.60 -13.89
C ASP A 146 5.53 10.62 -12.73
N ARG A 147 5.56 10.13 -11.48
CA ARG A 147 5.51 10.98 -10.29
C ARG A 147 6.70 11.93 -10.13
N PHE A 148 7.92 11.53 -10.53
CA PHE A 148 9.14 12.34 -10.30
C PHE A 148 9.71 13.01 -11.57
N VAL A 149 9.38 12.48 -12.75
CA VAL A 149 9.88 12.97 -14.05
C VAL A 149 8.76 13.57 -14.90
N GLY A 150 7.52 13.10 -14.74
CA GLY A 150 6.35 13.58 -15.47
C GLY A 150 5.71 14.82 -14.86
N LYS A 151 4.58 15.24 -15.45
CA LYS A 151 3.66 16.26 -14.88
C LYS A 151 2.72 15.61 -13.86
N GLY A 152 3.28 14.78 -12.97
CA GLY A 152 2.52 13.86 -12.13
C GLY A 152 1.48 14.56 -11.23
N ILE A 153 0.50 13.79 -10.80
CA ILE A 153 -0.56 14.24 -9.88
C ILE A 153 0.06 14.67 -8.56
N VAL A 154 -0.14 15.94 -8.19
CA VAL A 154 0.16 16.46 -6.85
C VAL A 154 -1.02 16.13 -5.94
N VAL A 155 -0.83 15.16 -5.05
CA VAL A 155 -1.91 14.65 -4.18
C VAL A 155 -2.18 15.61 -3.01
N SER A 156 -1.16 16.37 -2.56
CA SER A 156 -1.31 17.39 -1.54
C SER A 156 -0.22 18.47 -1.60
N GLY A 157 -0.45 19.62 -0.95
CA GLY A 157 0.58 20.67 -0.82
C GLY A 157 1.85 20.19 -0.14
N GLY A 158 1.76 19.22 0.79
CA GLY A 158 2.92 18.60 1.43
C GLY A 158 3.78 17.80 0.44
N THR A 159 3.13 17.02 -0.44
CA THR A 159 3.86 16.32 -1.51
C THR A 159 4.51 17.30 -2.49
N ALA A 160 3.83 18.41 -2.82
CA ALA A 160 4.37 19.44 -3.71
C ALA A 160 5.64 20.12 -3.16
N ALA A 161 5.68 20.37 -1.85
CA ALA A 161 6.84 20.98 -1.20
C ALA A 161 8.06 20.05 -1.21
N LEU A 162 7.82 18.74 -1.00
CA LEU A 162 8.86 17.72 -1.10
C LEU A 162 9.40 17.62 -2.54
N ASP A 163 8.50 17.63 -3.52
CA ASP A 163 8.86 17.58 -4.94
C ASP A 163 9.72 18.78 -5.37
N SER A 164 9.32 19.98 -4.96
CA SER A 164 10.04 21.22 -5.24
C SER A 164 11.46 21.22 -4.68
N ALA A 165 11.69 20.54 -3.54
CA ALA A 165 13.02 20.37 -2.98
C ALA A 165 13.90 19.41 -3.82
N ILE A 166 13.27 18.45 -4.50
CA ILE A 166 13.93 17.40 -5.30
C ILE A 166 14.22 17.88 -6.74
N GLU A 167 13.38 18.75 -7.31
CA GLU A 167 13.42 19.17 -8.72
C GLU A 167 14.75 19.76 -9.21
N LYS A 168 15.54 20.38 -8.33
CA LYS A 168 16.71 21.19 -8.74
C LYS A 168 17.90 20.38 -9.29
N LYS A 169 17.89 19.04 -9.30
CA LYS A 169 19.01 18.20 -9.79
C LYS A 169 18.57 16.87 -10.43
N PHE A 170 18.72 16.75 -11.76
CA PHE A 170 18.35 15.54 -12.53
C PHE A 170 19.03 14.24 -12.04
N ALA A 171 20.32 14.30 -11.69
CA ALA A 171 21.05 13.16 -11.13
C ALA A 171 20.50 12.69 -9.77
N LYS A 172 19.84 13.57 -9.00
CA LYS A 172 19.15 13.18 -7.77
C LYS A 172 17.83 12.47 -8.06
N LYS A 173 17.11 12.87 -9.12
CA LYS A 173 15.88 12.21 -9.56
C LYS A 173 16.14 10.76 -9.95
N GLN A 174 17.18 10.51 -10.77
CA GLN A 174 17.53 9.16 -11.20
C GLN A 174 17.87 8.23 -10.01
N LYS A 175 18.74 8.70 -9.10
CA LYS A 175 19.06 7.95 -7.87
C LYS A 175 17.84 7.68 -6.99
N LEU A 176 16.90 8.62 -6.95
CA LEU A 176 15.66 8.46 -6.20
C LEU A 176 14.74 7.42 -6.86
N LEU A 177 14.62 7.42 -8.18
CA LEU A 177 13.87 6.38 -8.90
C LEU A 177 14.46 5.00 -8.65
N GLU A 178 15.78 4.85 -8.78
CA GLU A 178 16.49 3.59 -8.50
C GLU A 178 16.27 3.12 -7.06
N ALA A 179 16.41 4.02 -6.09
CA ALA A 179 16.20 3.68 -4.68
C ALA A 179 14.75 3.24 -4.39
N ASN A 180 13.75 3.90 -4.97
CA ASN A 180 12.35 3.50 -4.83
C ASN A 180 12.07 2.15 -5.50
N GLN A 181 12.65 1.91 -6.68
CA GLN A 181 12.50 0.65 -7.40
C GLN A 181 13.09 -0.51 -6.60
N MET A 182 14.31 -0.35 -6.07
CA MET A 182 14.95 -1.38 -5.25
C MET A 182 14.10 -1.77 -4.03
N VAL A 183 13.50 -0.80 -3.35
CA VAL A 183 12.66 -1.06 -2.17
C VAL A 183 11.36 -1.76 -2.57
N LEU A 184 10.75 -1.35 -3.68
CA LEU A 184 9.55 -1.95 -4.22
C LEU A 184 9.80 -3.42 -4.60
N ASP A 185 10.84 -3.70 -5.36
CA ASP A 185 11.19 -5.05 -5.82
C ASP A 185 11.52 -5.97 -4.65
N ALA A 186 12.29 -5.46 -3.67
CA ALA A 186 12.65 -6.22 -2.48
C ALA A 186 11.42 -6.57 -1.63
N ALA A 187 10.48 -5.65 -1.46
CA ALA A 187 9.25 -5.92 -0.72
C ALA A 187 8.35 -6.92 -1.46
N HIS A 188 8.23 -6.80 -2.79
CA HIS A 188 7.51 -7.79 -3.60
C HIS A 188 8.13 -9.18 -3.43
N ALA A 189 9.44 -9.31 -3.66
CA ALA A 189 10.16 -10.57 -3.50
C ALA A 189 9.97 -11.17 -2.09
N TYR A 190 10.07 -10.34 -1.04
CA TYR A 190 9.81 -10.76 0.33
C TYR A 190 8.43 -11.38 0.50
N THR A 191 7.36 -10.78 -0.06
CA THR A 191 6.02 -11.36 0.06
C THR A 191 5.88 -12.72 -0.62
N ILE A 192 6.55 -12.92 -1.76
CA ILE A 192 6.57 -14.21 -2.46
C ILE A 192 7.35 -15.24 -1.64
N GLU A 193 8.51 -14.89 -1.10
CA GLU A 193 9.32 -15.75 -0.24
C GLU A 193 8.58 -16.19 1.03
N GLN A 194 7.76 -15.31 1.59
CA GLN A 194 6.92 -15.63 2.75
C GLN A 194 5.65 -16.42 2.39
N GLY A 195 5.37 -16.64 1.11
CA GLY A 195 4.19 -17.38 0.65
C GLY A 195 2.87 -16.63 0.89
N TRP A 196 2.88 -15.30 0.83
CA TRP A 196 1.67 -14.47 1.05
C TRP A 196 0.84 -14.22 -0.20
N SER A 197 1.19 -14.86 -1.32
CA SER A 197 0.51 -14.63 -2.58
C SER A 197 -0.91 -15.21 -2.54
N GLU A 198 -1.85 -14.34 -2.90
CA GLU A 198 -3.27 -14.59 -3.09
C GLU A 198 -3.66 -14.57 -4.56
N ALA A 199 -2.68 -14.34 -5.45
CA ALA A 199 -2.89 -14.50 -6.88
C ALA A 199 -3.25 -15.97 -7.13
N GLU A 200 -4.41 -16.21 -7.74
CA GLU A 200 -4.77 -17.54 -8.21
C GLU A 200 -3.63 -18.04 -9.12
N ALA A 201 -3.17 -19.27 -8.91
CA ALA A 201 -2.34 -19.94 -9.91
C ALA A 201 -3.06 -19.83 -11.26
N GLU A 202 -2.35 -19.43 -12.31
CA GLU A 202 -2.91 -19.19 -13.64
C GLU A 202 -3.98 -20.25 -13.98
N PRO A 203 -5.17 -19.87 -14.48
CA PRO A 203 -6.11 -20.86 -14.97
C PRO A 203 -5.40 -21.68 -16.05
N GLU A 204 -5.40 -23.02 -15.90
CA GLU A 204 -4.84 -23.92 -16.92
C GLU A 204 -5.34 -23.47 -18.30
N PRO A 205 -4.47 -23.38 -19.33
CA PRO A 205 -4.89 -22.96 -20.65
C PRO A 205 -6.04 -23.87 -21.08
N ALA A 206 -7.19 -23.26 -21.34
CA ALA A 206 -8.40 -23.95 -21.76
C ALA A 206 -8.02 -24.97 -22.84
N LYS A 207 -8.14 -26.26 -22.51
CA LYS A 207 -7.94 -27.33 -23.48
C LYS A 207 -8.86 -27.03 -24.64
N ALA A 208 -8.27 -26.69 -25.79
CA ALA A 208 -8.98 -26.57 -27.04
C ALA A 208 -9.64 -27.92 -27.32
N THR A 209 -10.94 -28.02 -27.02
CA THR A 209 -11.76 -29.11 -27.52
C THR A 209 -12.00 -28.84 -29.00
N ALA A 210 -11.49 -29.76 -29.81
CA ALA A 210 -11.62 -29.84 -31.25
C ALA A 210 -13.07 -30.02 -31.72
#